data_AF-A0A416U4G4-F1
#
_entry.id   AF-A0A416U4G4-F1
#
_cell.length_a   1.000
_cell.length_b   1.000
_cell.length_c   1.000
_cell.angle_alpha   90.00
_cell.angle_beta   90.00
_cell.angle_gamma   90.00
#
_symmetry.space_group_name_H-M   'P 1'
#
loop_
_entity.id
_entity.type
_entity.pdbx_description
1 polymer ?
#
loop_
_entity_poly.entity_id
_entity_poly.type
_entity_poly.pdbx_seq_one_letter_code
_entity_poly.pdbx_strand_id
1 'polypeptide(L)'
;MEAENCHTDFECWIYLLKHMETLDRMPFEAKKAVFKKLLEVADVENMTPDERECYEESLKAYRDYVNTIATAERISREKGLAEGEAKGEVKGKRQMAAYLKKEGLSTEMIARSSGLSVEEIEKL
;
A
#
# COMPACT_ATOMS: atom_id res chain seq x y z
N MET A 1 -19.68 -18.99 5.79
CA MET A 1 -20.50 -19.99 6.52
C MET A 1 -21.52 -19.17 7.27
N GLU A 2 -22.81 -19.47 7.16
CA GLU A 2 -23.85 -18.75 7.91
C GLU A 2 -24.00 -19.41 9.28
N ALA A 3 -24.31 -18.64 10.32
CA ALA A 3 -24.44 -19.16 11.69
C ALA A 3 -25.53 -20.25 11.82
N GLU A 4 -26.50 -20.28 10.92
CA GLU A 4 -27.54 -21.31 10.90
C GLU A 4 -27.02 -22.71 10.53
N ASN A 5 -25.79 -22.82 10.00
CA ASN A 5 -25.17 -24.06 9.54
C ASN A 5 -24.13 -24.65 10.51
N CYS A 6 -24.00 -24.13 11.74
CA CYS A 6 -23.12 -24.75 12.75
C CYS A 6 -23.94 -25.70 13.63
N HIS A 7 -23.74 -27.00 13.45
CA HIS A 7 -24.50 -28.04 14.14
C HIS A 7 -23.71 -28.67 15.28
N THR A 8 -22.38 -28.56 15.26
CA THR A 8 -21.49 -29.10 16.29
C THR A 8 -20.78 -28.00 17.08
N ASP A 9 -20.39 -28.29 18.34
CA ASP A 9 -19.58 -27.37 19.16
C ASP A 9 -18.29 -26.95 18.41
N PHE A 10 -17.68 -27.86 17.65
CA PHE A 10 -16.47 -27.61 16.87
C PHE A 10 -16.71 -26.59 15.74
N GLU A 11 -17.81 -26.72 14.99
CA GLU A 11 -18.17 -25.75 13.95
C GLU A 11 -18.46 -24.37 14.54
N CYS A 12 -19.12 -24.30 15.69
CA CYS A 12 -19.34 -23.06 16.43
C CYS A 12 -18.00 -22.42 16.85
N TRP A 13 -17.03 -23.21 17.33
CA TRP A 13 -15.68 -22.75 17.67
C TRP A 13 -14.93 -22.18 16.47
N ILE A 14 -14.92 -22.89 15.35
CA ILE A 14 -14.26 -22.43 14.12
C ILE A 14 -14.94 -21.16 13.57
N TYR A 15 -16.27 -21.09 13.63
CA TYR A 15 -17.02 -19.91 13.22
C TYR A 15 -16.66 -18.70 14.09
N LEU A 16 -16.69 -18.84 15.41
CA LEU A 16 -16.37 -17.76 16.34
C LEU A 16 -14.97 -17.22 16.11
N LEU A 17 -13.97 -18.09 16.08
CA LEU A 17 -12.57 -17.70 15.88
C LEU A 17 -12.35 -17.00 14.53
N LYS A 18 -13.09 -17.38 13.48
CA LYS A 18 -13.01 -16.74 12.17
C LYS A 18 -13.69 -15.37 12.09
N HIS A 19 -14.69 -15.12 12.93
CA HIS A 19 -15.53 -13.93 12.86
C HIS A 19 -15.37 -12.98 14.06
N MET A 20 -14.38 -13.22 14.94
CA MET A 20 -14.19 -12.43 16.19
C MET A 20 -14.10 -10.93 15.97
N GLU A 21 -13.49 -10.48 14.88
CA GLU A 21 -13.35 -9.05 14.57
C GLU A 21 -14.69 -8.36 14.27
N THR A 22 -15.70 -9.13 13.82
CA THR A 22 -17.01 -8.62 13.36
C THR A 22 -18.17 -9.07 14.24
N LEU A 23 -17.89 -9.78 15.33
CA LEU A 23 -18.90 -10.44 16.16
C LEU A 23 -19.49 -9.44 17.17
N ASP A 24 -20.48 -8.64 16.75
CA ASP A 24 -21.15 -7.67 17.61
C ASP A 24 -22.11 -8.33 18.62
N ARG A 25 -22.71 -9.47 18.22
CA ARG A 25 -23.59 -10.28 19.06
C ARG A 25 -23.34 -11.76 18.81
N MET A 26 -23.42 -12.56 19.88
CA MET A 26 -23.34 -14.01 19.82
C MET A 26 -24.42 -14.58 18.87
N PRO A 27 -24.03 -15.21 17.73
CA PRO A 27 -25.00 -15.66 16.72
C PRO A 27 -25.60 -17.02 17.07
N PHE A 28 -24.91 -17.81 17.89
CA PHE A 28 -25.44 -19.02 18.48
C PHE A 28 -26.00 -18.64 19.85
N GLU A 29 -27.30 -18.84 20.10
CA GLU A 29 -27.87 -18.73 21.44
C GLU A 29 -27.03 -19.59 22.40
N ALA A 30 -26.20 -18.95 23.22
CA ALA A 30 -25.19 -19.64 23.99
C ALA A 30 -25.85 -20.51 25.07
N LYS A 31 -26.03 -21.80 24.74
CA LYS A 31 -26.47 -22.86 25.67
C LYS A 31 -25.37 -23.29 26.65
N LYS A 32 -24.15 -22.71 26.62
CA LYS A 32 -23.01 -23.13 27.47
C LYS A 32 -22.21 -21.94 28.01
N ALA A 33 -21.92 -21.96 29.32
CA ALA A 33 -21.20 -20.91 30.06
C ALA A 33 -19.77 -20.62 29.54
N VAL A 34 -19.14 -21.59 28.86
CA VAL A 34 -17.79 -21.46 28.31
C VAL A 34 -17.69 -20.35 27.25
N PHE A 35 -18.74 -20.16 26.43
CA PHE A 35 -18.75 -19.12 25.40
C PHE A 35 -18.91 -17.71 25.96
N LYS A 36 -19.66 -17.55 27.06
CA LYS A 36 -19.76 -16.27 27.77
C LYS A 36 -18.42 -15.86 28.35
N LYS A 37 -17.71 -16.79 29.00
CA LYS A 37 -16.38 -16.54 29.54
C LYS A 37 -15.37 -16.18 28.44
N LEU A 38 -15.50 -16.75 27.25
CA LEU A 38 -14.65 -16.37 26.12
C LEU A 38 -14.92 -14.94 25.64
N LEU A 39 -16.18 -14.53 25.51
CA LEU A 39 -16.52 -13.14 25.17
C LEU A 39 -16.02 -12.16 26.23
N GLU A 40 -16.19 -12.50 27.51
CA GLU A 40 -15.67 -11.70 28.62
C GLU A 40 -14.15 -11.52 28.51
N VAL A 41 -13.40 -12.57 28.18
CA VAL A 41 -11.93 -12.48 28.05
C VAL A 41 -11.48 -11.83 26.74
N ALA A 42 -12.24 -12.01 25.65
CA ALA A 42 -11.91 -11.48 24.33
C ALA A 42 -12.24 -9.98 24.18
N ASP A 43 -13.08 -9.44 25.06
CA ASP A 43 -13.43 -8.03 25.05
C ASP A 43 -12.25 -7.18 25.54
N VAL A 44 -11.80 -6.25 24.69
CA VAL A 44 -10.72 -5.29 24.97
C VAL A 44 -11.07 -4.43 26.20
N GLU A 45 -12.36 -4.26 26.49
CA GLU A 45 -12.83 -3.55 27.69
C GLU A 45 -12.46 -4.26 29.00
N ASN A 46 -12.26 -5.58 28.97
CA ASN A 46 -11.91 -6.38 30.15
C ASN A 46 -10.40 -6.61 30.30
N MET A 47 -9.57 -6.05 29.42
CA MET A 47 -8.11 -6.10 29.56
C MET A 47 -7.66 -5.38 30.83
N THR A 48 -6.72 -5.99 31.55
CA THR A 48 -5.97 -5.29 32.59
C THR A 48 -5.13 -4.14 31.98
N PRO A 49 -4.71 -3.15 32.77
CA PRO A 49 -3.85 -2.07 32.27
C PRO A 49 -2.60 -2.56 31.52
N ASP A 50 -1.91 -3.57 32.07
CA ASP A 50 -0.69 -4.13 31.48
C ASP A 50 -0.97 -4.86 30.15
N GLU A 51 -2.09 -5.59 30.05
CA GLU A 51 -2.51 -6.26 28.82
C GLU A 51 -2.90 -5.26 27.73
N ARG A 52 -3.57 -4.17 28.13
CA ARG A 52 -3.93 -3.08 27.22
C ARG A 52 -2.69 -2.38 26.69
N GLU A 53 -1.71 -2.10 27.53
CA GLU A 53 -0.43 -1.51 27.12
C GLU A 53 0.28 -2.41 26.10
N CYS A 54 0.42 -3.70 26.38
CA CYS A 54 1.00 -4.68 25.44
C CYS A 54 0.25 -4.71 24.08
N TYR A 55 -1.08 -4.63 24.11
CA TYR A 55 -1.92 -4.60 22.93
C TYR A 55 -1.72 -3.32 22.11
N GLU A 56 -1.72 -2.16 22.78
CA GLU A 56 -1.49 -0.85 22.15
C GLU A 56 -0.10 -0.74 21.53
N GLU A 57 0.94 -1.26 22.19
CA GLU A 57 2.29 -1.33 21.66
C GLU A 57 2.37 -2.19 20.40
N SER A 58 1.73 -3.36 20.42
CA SER A 58 1.67 -4.27 19.27
C SER A 58 0.95 -3.61 18.09
N LEU A 59 -0.17 -2.93 18.37
CA LEU A 59 -0.94 -2.19 17.38
C LEU A 59 -0.16 -1.01 16.81
N LYS A 60 0.58 -0.29 17.65
CA LYS A 60 1.49 0.78 17.23
C LYS A 60 2.59 0.23 16.33
N ALA A 61 3.25 -0.86 16.70
CA ALA A 61 4.30 -1.47 15.89
C ALA A 61 3.78 -1.90 14.50
N TYR A 62 2.59 -2.49 14.46
CA TYR A 62 1.93 -2.85 13.20
C TYR A 62 1.65 -1.61 12.32
N ARG A 63 1.07 -0.55 12.92
CA ARG A 63 0.78 0.71 12.21
C ARG A 63 2.05 1.38 11.70
N ASP A 64 3.09 1.44 12.52
CA ASP A 64 4.39 2.02 12.15
C ASP A 64 4.99 1.26 10.96
N TYR A 65 4.93 -0.08 10.98
CA TYR A 65 5.38 -0.91 9.87
C TYR A 65 4.60 -0.62 8.57
N VAL A 66 3.26 -0.67 8.63
CA VAL A 66 2.39 -0.43 7.46
C VAL A 66 2.61 0.98 6.89
N ASN A 67 2.67 1.99 7.76
CA ASN A 67 2.89 3.38 7.35
C ASN A 67 4.27 3.59 6.73
N THR A 68 5.30 2.92 7.24
CA THR A 68 6.66 2.97 6.70
C THR A 68 6.70 2.43 5.27
N ILE A 69 6.10 1.25 5.04
CA ILE A 69 6.03 0.65 3.70
C ILE A 69 5.23 1.52 2.74
N ALA A 70 4.03 1.96 3.12
CA ALA A 70 3.19 2.81 2.27
C ALA A 70 3.88 4.14 1.91
N THR A 71 4.59 4.74 2.86
CA THR A 71 5.35 5.96 2.63
C THR A 71 6.51 5.72 1.68
N ALA A 72 7.25 4.62 1.85
CA ALA A 72 8.36 4.25 0.98
C ALA A 72 7.90 3.99 -0.46
N GLU A 73 6.79 3.29 -0.66
CA GLU A 73 6.19 3.06 -1.98
C GLU A 73 5.78 4.36 -2.65
N ARG A 74 5.10 5.27 -1.92
CA ARG A 74 4.69 6.57 -2.45
C ARG A 74 5.89 7.40 -2.90
N ILE A 75 6.90 7.55 -2.04
CA ILE A 75 8.11 8.31 -2.34
C ILE A 75 8.84 7.70 -3.54
N SER A 76 8.97 6.38 -3.59
CA SER A 76 9.68 5.69 -4.67
C SER A 76 8.96 5.84 -6.01
N ARG A 77 7.63 5.80 -6.01
CA ARG A 77 6.82 6.05 -7.20
C ARG A 77 6.94 7.49 -7.70
N GLU A 78 6.82 8.47 -6.80
CA GLU A 78 6.96 9.89 -7.14
C GLU A 78 8.35 10.19 -7.73
N LYS A 79 9.41 9.69 -7.08
CA LYS A 79 10.79 9.83 -7.59
C LYS A 79 10.96 9.14 -8.94
N GLY A 80 10.47 7.91 -9.07
CA GLY A 80 10.55 7.14 -10.31
C GLY A 80 9.84 7.83 -11.48
N LEU A 81 8.68 8.45 -11.23
CA LEU A 81 7.95 9.21 -12.22
C LEU A 81 8.72 10.47 -12.62
N ALA A 82 9.15 11.28 -11.65
CA ALA A 82 9.89 12.51 -11.92
C ALA A 82 11.21 12.25 -12.67
N GLU A 83 11.98 11.23 -12.26
CA GLU A 83 13.18 10.82 -12.99
C GLU A 83 12.85 10.30 -14.40
N GLY A 84 11.77 9.55 -14.55
CA GLY A 84 11.30 9.01 -15.82
C GLY A 84 10.92 10.12 -16.80
N GLU A 85 10.17 11.12 -16.35
CA GLU A 85 9.79 12.29 -17.12
C GLU A 85 11.02 13.11 -17.55
N ALA A 86 11.92 13.43 -16.61
CA ALA A 86 13.14 14.18 -16.92
C ALA A 86 14.04 13.44 -17.92
N LYS A 87 14.26 12.12 -17.72
CA LYS A 87 15.03 11.28 -18.65
C LYS A 87 14.33 11.17 -20.01
N GLY A 88 13.01 11.08 -20.01
CA GLY A 88 12.17 11.01 -21.21
C GLY A 88 12.24 12.28 -22.04
N GLU A 89 12.15 13.45 -21.40
CA GLU A 89 12.24 14.75 -22.05
C GLU A 89 13.59 14.95 -22.74
N VAL A 90 14.70 14.66 -22.04
CA VAL A 90 16.06 14.77 -22.60
C VAL A 90 16.25 13.80 -23.77
N LYS A 91 15.80 12.54 -23.63
CA LYS A 91 15.88 11.55 -24.71
C LYS A 91 15.05 11.97 -25.91
N GLY A 92 13.83 12.46 -25.69
CA GLY A 92 12.93 12.94 -26.75
C GLY A 92 13.52 14.12 -27.52
N LYS A 93 14.06 15.12 -26.81
CA LYS A 93 14.76 16.26 -27.43
C LYS A 93 15.94 15.81 -28.29
N ARG A 94 16.78 14.89 -27.79
CA ARG A 94 17.93 14.35 -28.54
C ARG A 94 17.52 13.51 -29.74
N GLN A 95 16.49 12.67 -29.60
CA GLN A 95 15.96 11.88 -30.72
C GLN A 95 15.41 12.80 -31.83
N MET A 96 14.59 13.78 -31.45
CA MET A 96 14.07 14.78 -32.37
C MET A 96 15.20 15.52 -33.10
N ALA A 97 16.20 16.02 -32.36
CA ALA A 97 17.34 16.71 -32.95
C ALA A 97 18.15 15.83 -33.91
N ALA A 98 18.36 14.55 -33.57
CA ALA A 98 19.03 13.60 -34.44
C ALA A 98 18.24 13.33 -35.75
N TYR A 99 16.91 13.25 -35.68
CA TYR A 99 16.08 13.13 -36.88
C TYR A 99 16.15 14.39 -37.74
N LEU A 100 16.01 15.58 -37.15
CA LEU A 100 16.08 16.84 -37.90
C LEU A 100 17.45 17.05 -38.55
N LYS A 101 18.54 16.63 -37.90
CA LYS A 101 19.89 16.66 -38.45
C LYS A 101 20.02 15.74 -39.67
N LYS A 102 19.41 14.54 -39.62
CA LYS A 102 19.38 13.61 -40.76
C LYS A 102 18.58 14.14 -41.95
N GLU A 103 17.50 14.89 -41.68
CA GLU A 103 16.69 15.58 -42.70
C GLU A 103 17.39 16.82 -43.29
N GLY A 104 18.60 17.16 -42.83
CA GLY A 104 19.42 18.23 -43.38
C GLY A 104 19.04 19.64 -42.91
N LEU A 105 18.29 19.78 -41.81
CA LEU A 105 18.04 21.08 -41.21
C LEU A 105 19.32 21.67 -40.60
N SER A 106 19.42 23.00 -40.59
CA SER A 106 20.57 23.69 -40.00
C SER A 106 20.63 23.50 -38.48
N THR A 107 21.84 23.44 -37.95
CA THR A 107 22.09 23.27 -36.51
C THR A 107 21.43 24.39 -35.68
N GLU A 108 21.39 25.61 -36.20
CA GLU A 108 20.74 26.75 -35.55
C GLU A 108 19.21 26.59 -35.47
N MET A 109 18.58 26.06 -36.52
CA MET A 109 17.15 25.76 -36.50
C MET A 109 16.82 24.64 -35.51
N ILE A 110 17.65 23.60 -35.46
CA ILE A 110 17.49 22.49 -34.52
C ILE A 110 17.67 22.95 -33.08
N ALA A 111 18.68 23.79 -32.80
CA ALA A 111 18.93 24.36 -31.47
C ALA A 111 17.72 25.17 -30.98
N ARG A 112 17.18 26.03 -31.84
CA ARG A 112 16.00 26.85 -31.52
C ARG A 112 14.75 26.00 -31.23
N SER A 113 14.60 24.88 -31.93
CA SER A 113 13.38 24.05 -31.86
C SER A 113 13.43 23.01 -30.74
N SER A 114 14.60 22.44 -30.47
CA SER A 114 14.80 21.37 -29.48
C SER A 114 15.21 21.88 -28.09
N GLY A 115 15.74 23.11 -28.01
CA GLY A 115 16.30 23.69 -26.79
C GLY A 115 17.66 23.11 -26.39
N LEU A 116 18.29 22.33 -27.26
CA LEU A 116 19.66 21.83 -27.10
C LEU A 116 20.68 22.88 -27.56
N SER A 117 21.89 22.83 -27.00
CA SER A 117 22.97 23.68 -27.50
C SER A 117 23.48 23.21 -28.86
N VAL A 118 24.10 24.12 -29.62
CA VAL A 118 24.72 23.77 -30.91
C VAL A 118 25.77 22.67 -30.72
N GLU A 119 26.57 22.75 -29.65
CA GLU A 119 27.58 21.75 -29.30
C GLU A 119 26.97 20.37 -29.01
N GLU A 120 25.80 20.31 -28.37
CA GLU A 120 25.10 19.05 -28.14
C GLU A 120 24.60 18.46 -29.47
N ILE A 121 24.08 19.29 -30.37
CA ILE A 121 23.57 18.86 -31.68
C ILE A 121 24.71 18.41 -32.61
N GLU A 122 25.86 19.05 -32.56
CA GLU A 122 27.04 18.64 -33.33
C GLU A 122 27.53 17.25 -32.91
N LYS A 123 27.39 16.91 -31.62
CA LYS A 123 27.75 15.60 -31.05
C LYS A 123 26.72 14.49 -31.26
N LEU A 124 25.51 14.81 -31.73
CA LEU A 124 24.47 13.82 -32.11
C LEU A 124 24.74 13.20 -33.49
#